data_AF-A0A3D1B0Y2-F1
#
_entry.id   AF-A0A3D1B0Y2-F1
#
_cell.length_a   1.000
_cell.length_b   1.000
_cell.length_c   1.000
_cell.angle_alpha   90.00
_cell.angle_beta   90.00
_cell.angle_gamma   90.00
#
_symmetry.space_group_name_H-M   'P 1'
#
loop_
_entity.id
_entity.type
_entity.pdbx_description
1 polymer ?
#
loop_
_entity_poly.entity_id
_entity_poly.type
_entity_poly.pdbx_seq_one_letter_code
_entity_poly.pdbx_strand_id
1 'polypeptide(L)'
;MTKRPRRGAALLAVLWLTAALSAIAFSIAATVRSETARAGTNVDDVKSQFLAQGGIQRAILHMLWAKQFNAPDGGAMFYQPGQPAMQLDFPEGHVVVEVIPESSKLSLNQARPEVFYRLLLNLGTSDEEAREIASAIADWRQPAPDGQPTMFDQFYLSRAPSFLSRHASFQETEELLLLRGMTPDIYYGTYVEEAGADGKPRLAPHV
;
A
#
# COMPACT_ATOMS: atom_id res chain seq x y z
N MET A 1 -46.45 -68.64 16.92
CA MET A 1 -46.41 -67.16 17.02
C MET A 1 -45.00 -66.72 17.37
N THR A 2 -44.33 -66.11 16.40
CA THR A 2 -42.95 -65.60 16.43
C THR A 2 -42.82 -64.36 17.31
N LYS A 3 -41.90 -64.34 18.29
CA LYS A 3 -41.39 -63.10 18.89
C LYS A 3 -39.99 -62.80 18.33
N ARG A 4 -39.94 -61.71 17.55
CA ARG A 4 -38.82 -61.14 16.81
C ARG A 4 -38.06 -60.11 17.70
N PRO A 5 -37.01 -59.45 17.19
CA PRO A 5 -35.67 -59.37 17.78
C PRO A 5 -35.45 -58.08 18.59
N ARG A 6 -35.11 -58.17 19.88
CA ARG A 6 -34.85 -56.99 20.74
C ARG A 6 -33.38 -56.60 20.91
N ARG A 7 -32.44 -57.35 20.34
CA ARG A 7 -30.99 -57.09 20.54
C ARG A 7 -30.33 -56.14 19.52
N GLY A 8 -30.92 -55.95 18.33
CA GLY A 8 -30.35 -55.07 17.29
C GLY A 8 -30.71 -53.58 17.44
N ALA A 9 -31.89 -53.26 17.97
CA ALA A 9 -32.35 -51.88 18.13
C ALA A 9 -31.53 -51.08 19.15
N ALA A 10 -31.11 -51.72 20.24
CA ALA A 10 -30.25 -51.10 21.25
C ALA A 10 -28.86 -50.73 20.69
N LEU A 11 -28.27 -51.61 19.87
CA LEU A 11 -26.97 -51.34 19.23
C LEU A 11 -27.04 -50.20 18.22
N LEU A 12 -28.13 -50.13 17.42
CA LEU A 12 -28.36 -49.01 16.51
C LEU A 12 -28.51 -47.68 17.26
N ALA A 13 -29.24 -47.66 18.37
CA ALA A 13 -29.38 -46.46 19.19
C ALA A 13 -28.03 -45.98 19.74
N VAL A 14 -27.17 -46.90 20.20
CA VAL A 14 -25.81 -46.58 20.67
C VAL A 14 -24.92 -46.10 19.53
N LEU A 15 -24.98 -46.72 18.34
CA LEU A 15 -24.23 -46.26 17.18
C LEU A 15 -24.64 -44.85 16.75
N TRP A 16 -25.94 -44.57 16.73
CA TRP A 16 -26.44 -43.23 16.41
C TRP A 16 -26.07 -42.20 17.48
N LEU A 17 -26.13 -42.57 18.76
CA LEU A 17 -25.73 -41.70 19.86
C LEU A 17 -24.21 -41.39 19.79
N THR A 18 -23.38 -42.40 19.57
CA THR A 18 -21.92 -42.21 19.44
C THR A 18 -21.55 -41.43 18.18
N ALA A 19 -22.25 -41.64 17.07
CA ALA A 19 -22.09 -40.83 15.86
C ALA A 19 -22.45 -39.36 16.12
N ALA A 20 -23.58 -39.10 16.80
CA ALA A 20 -24.00 -37.74 17.15
C ALA A 20 -23.01 -37.06 18.11
N LEU A 21 -22.55 -37.76 19.16
CA LEU A 21 -21.52 -37.24 20.05
C LEU A 21 -20.21 -36.96 19.30
N SER A 22 -19.80 -37.84 18.39
CA SER A 22 -18.58 -37.66 17.61
C SER A 22 -18.67 -36.45 16.69
N ALA A 23 -19.83 -36.22 16.06
CA ALA A 23 -20.08 -35.03 15.23
C ALA A 23 -20.00 -33.73 16.05
N ILE A 24 -20.57 -33.72 17.26
CA ILE A 24 -20.49 -32.57 18.17
C ILE A 24 -19.04 -32.33 18.62
N ALA A 25 -18.34 -33.38 19.06
CA ALA A 25 -16.95 -33.30 19.49
C ALA A 25 -16.04 -32.80 18.36
N PHE A 26 -16.26 -33.28 17.13
CA PHE A 26 -15.54 -32.83 15.94
C PHE A 26 -15.78 -31.34 15.64
N SER A 27 -17.04 -30.88 15.72
CA SER A 27 -17.39 -29.48 15.51
C SER A 27 -16.71 -28.54 16.53
N ILE A 28 -16.71 -28.91 17.82
CA ILE A 28 -16.03 -28.15 18.86
C ILE A 28 -14.51 -28.14 18.63
N ALA A 29 -13.92 -29.29 18.31
CA ALA A 29 -12.48 -29.37 18.04
C ALA A 29 -12.06 -28.52 16.83
N ALA A 30 -12.87 -28.50 15.76
CA ALA A 30 -12.64 -27.63 14.61
C ALA A 30 -12.74 -26.14 14.98
N THR A 31 -13.70 -25.79 15.85
CA THR A 31 -13.90 -24.42 16.32
C THR A 31 -12.74 -23.93 17.16
N VAL A 32 -12.30 -24.71 18.17
CA VAL A 32 -11.15 -24.36 19.03
C VAL A 32 -9.86 -24.26 18.21
N ARG A 33 -9.65 -25.14 17.23
CA ARG A 33 -8.50 -25.04 16.31
C ARG A 33 -8.51 -23.75 15.50
N SER A 34 -9.68 -23.34 15.01
CA SER A 34 -9.83 -22.07 14.28
C SER A 34 -9.59 -20.86 15.19
N GLU A 35 -10.12 -20.89 16.41
CA GLU A 35 -9.96 -19.81 17.38
C GLU A 35 -8.50 -19.67 17.85
N THR A 36 -7.81 -20.78 18.13
CA THR A 36 -6.39 -20.78 18.48
C THR A 36 -5.51 -20.28 17.33
N ALA A 37 -5.80 -20.67 16.08
CA ALA A 37 -5.11 -20.14 14.92
C ALA A 37 -5.30 -18.61 14.80
N ARG A 38 -6.54 -18.11 14.95
CA ARG A 38 -6.84 -16.67 14.92
C ARG A 38 -6.17 -15.91 16.05
N ALA A 39 -6.18 -16.44 17.28
CA ALA A 39 -5.52 -15.82 18.41
C ALA A 39 -3.99 -15.74 18.20
N GLY A 40 -3.40 -16.79 17.62
CA GLY A 40 -1.99 -16.78 17.21
C GLY A 40 -1.69 -15.67 16.20
N THR A 41 -2.47 -15.58 15.11
CA THR A 41 -2.32 -14.51 14.12
C THR A 41 -2.46 -13.12 14.72
N ASN A 42 -3.46 -12.89 15.58
CA ASN A 42 -3.63 -11.58 16.22
C ASN A 42 -2.43 -11.18 17.09
N VAL A 43 -1.81 -12.13 17.79
CA VAL A 43 -0.60 -11.87 18.58
C VAL A 43 0.58 -11.55 17.68
N ASP A 44 0.76 -12.29 16.59
CA ASP A 44 1.85 -12.09 15.64
C ASP A 44 1.69 -10.78 14.86
N ASP A 45 0.47 -10.37 14.52
CA ASP A 45 0.16 -9.08 13.90
C ASP A 45 0.54 -7.92 14.82
N VAL A 46 0.15 -7.98 16.10
CA VAL A 46 0.49 -6.95 17.09
C VAL A 46 2.01 -6.86 17.30
N LYS A 47 2.70 -8.01 17.42
CA LYS A 47 4.17 -8.04 17.51
C LYS A 47 4.82 -7.42 16.28
N SER A 48 4.35 -7.77 15.09
CA SER A 48 4.87 -7.25 13.82
C SER A 48 4.68 -5.73 13.73
N GLN A 49 3.54 -5.22 14.17
CA GLN A 49 3.27 -3.78 14.23
C GLN A 49 4.23 -3.05 15.17
N PHE A 50 4.46 -3.59 16.38
CA PHE A 50 5.40 -2.99 17.33
C PHE A 50 6.85 -3.10 16.88
N LEU A 51 7.25 -4.20 16.24
CA LEU A 51 8.56 -4.34 15.62
C LEU A 51 8.75 -3.31 14.51
N ALA A 52 7.76 -3.12 13.63
CA ALA A 52 7.82 -2.11 12.57
C ALA A 52 7.94 -0.69 13.15
N GLN A 53 7.12 -0.34 14.15
CA GLN A 53 7.20 0.96 14.83
C GLN A 53 8.56 1.16 15.50
N GLY A 54 9.07 0.15 16.22
CA GLY A 54 10.39 0.18 16.85
C GLY A 54 11.52 0.32 15.82
N GLY A 55 11.41 -0.37 14.68
CA GLY A 55 12.31 -0.24 13.55
C GLY A 55 12.37 1.18 13.00
N ILE A 56 11.21 1.81 12.76
CA ILE A 56 11.12 3.21 12.31
C ILE A 56 11.80 4.14 13.32
N GLN A 57 11.46 4.03 14.62
CA GLN A 57 12.05 4.90 15.65
C GLN A 57 13.57 4.72 15.75
N ARG A 58 14.06 3.48 15.69
CA ARG A 58 15.49 3.18 15.73
C ARG A 58 16.21 3.68 14.47
N ALA A 59 15.59 3.56 13.29
CA ALA A 59 16.13 4.11 12.06
C ALA A 59 16.26 5.64 12.11
N ILE A 60 15.24 6.35 12.61
CA ILE A 60 15.30 7.80 12.84
C ILE A 60 16.46 8.16 13.78
N LEU A 61 16.61 7.40 14.88
CA LEU A 61 17.70 7.62 15.84
C LEU A 61 19.08 7.39 15.21
N HIS A 62 19.24 6.32 14.42
CA HIS A 62 20.46 6.04 13.68
C HIS A 62 20.79 7.15 12.67
N MET A 63 19.79 7.70 11.97
CA MET A 63 19.97 8.86 11.07
C MET A 63 20.37 10.13 11.82
N LEU A 64 19.84 10.36 13.02
CA LEU A 64 20.20 11.50 13.86
C LEU A 64 21.64 11.37 14.38
N TRP A 65 22.00 10.19 14.88
CA TRP A 65 23.33 9.87 15.40
C TRP A 65 24.40 9.81 14.33
N ALA A 66 24.07 9.41 13.10
CA ALA A 66 25.01 9.44 11.98
C ALA A 66 25.62 10.83 11.72
N LYS A 67 24.94 11.91 12.14
CA LYS A 67 25.48 13.28 12.05
C LYS A 67 26.47 13.63 13.17
N GLN A 68 26.49 12.84 14.25
CA GLN A 68 27.20 13.13 15.50
C GLN A 68 28.35 12.14 15.74
N PHE A 69 28.19 10.90 15.32
CA PHE A 69 29.11 9.81 15.59
C PHE A 69 29.61 9.19 14.27
N ASN A 70 30.91 9.29 14.06
CA ASN A 70 31.61 8.57 13.00
C ASN A 70 32.26 7.32 13.59
N ALA A 71 32.37 6.29 12.76
CA ALA A 71 33.16 5.14 13.10
C ALA A 71 34.65 5.54 13.25
N PRO A 72 35.46 4.78 14.01
CA PRO A 72 36.87 5.11 14.25
C PRO A 72 37.72 5.23 12.97
N ASP A 73 37.27 4.61 11.88
CA ASP A 73 37.85 4.64 10.54
C ASP A 73 37.35 5.82 9.68
N GLY A 74 36.50 6.70 10.23
CA GLY A 74 35.89 7.82 9.53
C GLY A 74 34.64 7.46 8.72
N GLY A 75 34.21 6.20 8.75
CA GLY A 75 32.97 5.74 8.12
C GLY A 75 31.71 6.15 8.89
N ALA A 76 30.54 5.98 8.26
CA ALA A 76 29.27 6.17 8.92
C ALA A 76 28.97 5.00 9.87
N MET A 77 28.81 5.29 11.16
CA MET A 77 28.62 4.24 12.19
C MET A 77 27.20 3.64 12.19
N PHE A 78 26.19 4.46 11.92
CA PHE A 78 24.78 4.08 12.10
C PHE A 78 23.93 4.17 10.83
N TYR A 79 24.22 5.14 9.96
CA TYR A 79 23.52 5.33 8.70
C TYR A 79 24.37 6.14 7.73
N GLN A 80 24.51 5.67 6.50
CA GLN A 80 25.16 6.42 5.43
C GLN A 80 24.09 7.09 4.55
N PRO A 81 24.12 8.42 4.36
CA PRO A 81 23.20 9.09 3.44
C PRO A 81 23.26 8.48 2.03
N GLY A 82 22.09 8.12 1.50
CA GLY A 82 21.97 7.45 0.20
C GLY A 82 21.94 5.92 0.25
N GLN A 83 22.16 5.32 1.43
CA GLN A 83 21.91 3.89 1.61
C GLN A 83 20.39 3.66 1.73
N PRO A 84 19.77 2.89 0.82
CA PRO A 84 18.31 2.80 0.74
C PRO A 84 17.71 1.96 1.85
N ALA A 85 18.43 0.97 2.39
CA ALA A 85 17.89 0.04 3.37
C ALA A 85 18.78 -0.08 4.60
N MET A 86 18.15 -0.09 5.77
CA MET A 86 18.74 -0.37 7.07
C MET A 86 18.18 -1.68 7.61
N GLN A 87 19.05 -2.63 7.89
CA GLN A 87 18.67 -3.88 8.56
C GLN A 87 18.85 -3.71 10.05
N LEU A 88 17.80 -3.97 10.82
CA LEU A 88 17.75 -3.78 12.26
C LEU A 88 17.34 -5.09 12.94
N ASP A 89 18.24 -5.60 13.77
CA ASP A 89 17.98 -6.80 14.57
C ASP A 89 17.34 -6.41 15.91
N PHE A 90 16.22 -7.05 16.21
CA PHE A 90 15.53 -7.02 17.50
C PHE A 90 15.53 -8.43 18.11
N PRO A 91 15.39 -8.58 19.43
CA PRO A 91 15.32 -9.90 20.07
C PRO A 91 14.19 -10.79 19.54
N GLU A 92 13.11 -10.17 19.05
CA GLU A 92 11.87 -10.84 18.64
C GLU A 92 11.69 -10.90 17.11
N GLY A 93 12.65 -10.36 16.33
CA GLY A 93 12.60 -10.39 14.87
C GLY A 93 13.58 -9.43 14.19
N HIS A 94 13.58 -9.48 12.86
CA HIS A 94 14.40 -8.60 12.01
C HIS A 94 13.51 -7.60 11.30
N VAL A 95 13.92 -6.34 11.24
CA VAL A 95 13.20 -5.27 10.57
C VAL A 95 14.09 -4.65 9.51
N VAL A 96 13.57 -4.56 8.29
CA VAL A 96 14.21 -3.82 7.21
C VAL A 96 13.48 -2.49 7.05
N VAL A 97 14.20 -1.40 7.23
CA VAL A 97 13.68 -0.04 7.04
C VAL A 97 14.25 0.52 5.75
N GLU A 98 13.39 0.83 4.79
CA GLU A 98 13.79 1.52 3.56
C GLU A 98 13.60 3.03 3.72
N VAL A 99 14.66 3.80 3.44
CA VAL A 99 14.67 5.25 3.50
C VAL A 99 14.80 5.80 2.09
N ILE A 100 13.69 6.30 1.56
CA ILE A 100 13.63 6.92 0.24
C ILE A 100 13.54 8.44 0.44
N PRO A 101 14.56 9.22 0.02
CA PRO A 101 14.49 10.68 0.12
C PRO A 101 13.34 11.24 -0.72
N GLU A 102 12.47 12.05 -0.13
CA GLU A 102 11.40 12.69 -0.92
C GLU A 102 11.97 13.65 -1.98
N SER A 103 13.19 14.17 -1.75
CA SER A 103 13.94 14.95 -2.73
C SER A 103 14.43 14.16 -3.95
N SER A 104 14.37 12.82 -3.92
CA SER A 104 14.65 11.99 -5.10
C SER A 104 13.44 11.82 -6.02
N LYS A 105 12.27 12.36 -5.64
CA LYS A 105 11.05 12.35 -6.44
C LYS A 105 10.80 13.72 -7.09
N LEU A 106 9.96 13.73 -8.11
CA LEU A 106 9.51 14.97 -8.75
C LEU A 106 8.49 15.69 -7.85
N SER A 107 8.85 16.87 -7.34
CA SER A 107 7.96 17.63 -6.47
C SER A 107 6.76 18.23 -7.22
N LEU A 108 5.54 17.82 -6.85
CA LEU A 108 4.29 18.40 -7.38
C LEU A 108 4.16 19.90 -7.14
N ASN A 109 4.65 20.39 -6.00
CA ASN A 109 4.50 21.80 -5.61
C ASN A 109 5.61 22.71 -6.15
N GLN A 110 6.79 22.18 -6.48
CA GLN A 110 7.95 23.00 -6.87
C GLN A 110 8.37 22.82 -8.33
N ALA A 111 8.09 21.67 -8.95
CA ALA A 111 8.54 21.40 -10.32
C ALA A 111 7.87 22.35 -11.33
N ARG A 112 8.58 22.69 -12.41
CA ARG A 112 8.04 23.54 -13.47
C ARG A 112 7.03 22.77 -14.34
N PRO A 113 5.98 23.42 -14.88
CA PRO A 113 4.99 22.76 -15.73
C PRO A 113 5.60 21.98 -16.91
N GLU A 114 6.69 22.49 -17.49
CA GLU A 114 7.38 21.85 -18.62
C GLU A 114 7.97 20.47 -18.25
N VAL A 115 8.28 20.25 -16.97
CA VAL A 115 8.80 18.96 -16.49
C VAL A 115 7.67 17.92 -16.49
N PHE A 116 6.47 18.29 -16.02
CA PHE A 116 5.30 17.40 -16.06
C PHE A 116 4.89 17.08 -17.49
N TYR A 117 4.84 18.09 -18.35
CA TYR A 117 4.55 17.91 -19.76
C TYR A 117 5.52 16.89 -20.41
N ARG A 118 6.83 17.06 -20.21
CA ARG A 118 7.83 16.11 -20.73
C ARG A 118 7.71 14.73 -20.12
N LEU A 119 7.42 14.63 -18.82
CA LEU A 119 7.21 13.34 -18.15
C LEU A 119 6.05 12.59 -18.80
N LEU A 120 4.90 13.24 -18.96
CA LEU A 120 3.70 12.64 -19.55
C LEU A 120 3.91 12.19 -21.00
N LEU A 121 4.65 12.97 -21.80
CA LEU A 121 5.05 12.53 -23.14
C LEU A 121 5.91 11.26 -23.12
N ASN A 122 6.82 11.12 -22.15
CA ASN A 122 7.65 9.92 -22.01
C ASN A 122 6.86 8.72 -21.45
N LEU A 123 5.67 8.95 -20.88
CA LEU A 123 4.72 7.93 -20.44
C LEU A 123 3.69 7.57 -21.54
N GLY A 124 3.93 8.00 -22.79
CA GLY A 124 3.07 7.68 -23.93
C GLY A 124 1.79 8.52 -24.05
N THR A 125 1.62 9.59 -23.27
CA THR A 125 0.47 10.50 -23.37
C THR A 125 0.59 11.39 -24.63
N SER A 126 -0.53 11.76 -25.26
CA SER A 126 -0.51 12.65 -26.43
C SER A 126 -0.04 14.09 -26.07
N ASP A 127 0.43 14.87 -27.06
CA ASP A 127 0.87 16.26 -26.86
C ASP A 127 -0.22 17.14 -26.22
N GLU A 128 -1.46 16.99 -26.69
CA GLU A 128 -2.60 17.78 -26.21
C GLU A 128 -2.96 17.43 -24.76
N GLU A 129 -3.08 16.14 -24.45
CA GLU A 129 -3.38 15.66 -23.09
C GLU A 129 -2.26 16.01 -22.12
N ALA A 130 -0.99 15.84 -22.52
CA ALA A 130 0.15 16.17 -21.67
C ALA A 130 0.19 17.66 -21.30
N ARG A 131 -0.15 18.55 -22.24
CA ARG A 131 -0.26 20.00 -21.98
C ARG A 131 -1.44 20.33 -21.10
N GLU A 132 -2.59 19.68 -21.31
CA GLU A 132 -3.80 19.89 -20.52
C GLU A 132 -3.55 19.51 -19.05
N ILE A 133 -2.99 18.32 -18.80
CA ILE A 133 -2.68 17.84 -17.45
C ILE A 133 -1.62 18.72 -16.79
N ALA A 134 -0.53 19.06 -17.49
CA ALA A 134 0.51 19.92 -16.92
C ALA A 134 -0.02 21.32 -16.54
N SER A 135 -0.95 21.85 -17.33
CA SER A 135 -1.63 23.13 -17.04
C SER A 135 -2.59 22.99 -15.87
N ALA A 136 -3.34 21.87 -15.78
CA ALA A 136 -4.23 21.59 -14.66
C ALA A 136 -3.46 21.45 -13.33
N ILE A 137 -2.28 20.81 -13.34
CA ILE A 137 -1.39 20.72 -12.16
C ILE A 137 -0.96 22.11 -11.71
N ALA A 138 -0.60 22.99 -12.65
CA ALA A 138 -0.16 24.34 -12.34
C ALA A 138 -1.30 25.19 -11.73
N ASP A 139 -2.48 25.11 -12.32
CA ASP A 139 -3.70 25.80 -11.88
C ASP A 139 -4.13 25.37 -10.48
N TRP A 140 -4.10 24.06 -10.21
CA TRP A 140 -4.50 23.48 -8.93
C TRP A 140 -3.68 23.99 -7.73
N ARG A 141 -2.36 24.12 -7.93
CA ARG A 141 -1.41 24.45 -6.84
C ARG A 141 -1.15 25.94 -6.66
N GLN A 142 -1.58 26.77 -7.60
CA GLN A 142 -1.35 28.22 -7.57
C GLN A 142 -2.61 28.98 -7.17
N PRO A 143 -2.49 30.13 -6.48
CA PRO A 143 -3.62 31.00 -6.22
C PRO A 143 -4.33 31.38 -7.51
N ALA A 144 -5.67 31.39 -7.48
CA ALA A 144 -6.48 31.82 -8.61
C ALA A 144 -6.12 33.27 -9.01
N PRO A 145 -5.92 33.55 -10.31
CA PRO A 145 -5.67 34.91 -10.79
C PRO A 145 -6.82 35.84 -10.35
N ASP A 146 -6.47 36.91 -9.63
CA ASP A 146 -7.42 37.90 -9.09
C ASP A 146 -8.57 37.31 -8.25
N GLY A 147 -8.39 36.09 -7.72
CA GLY A 147 -9.43 35.37 -6.97
C GLY A 147 -10.64 34.95 -7.82
N GLN A 148 -10.52 34.95 -9.15
CA GLN A 148 -11.59 34.59 -10.07
C GLN A 148 -11.50 33.11 -10.47
N PRO A 149 -12.65 32.42 -10.68
CA PRO A 149 -12.65 31.05 -11.19
C PRO A 149 -11.96 30.93 -12.55
N THR A 150 -11.09 29.95 -12.66
CA THR A 150 -10.35 29.61 -13.87
C THR A 150 -11.21 28.78 -14.82
N MET A 151 -10.68 28.48 -16.01
CA MET A 151 -11.33 27.55 -16.94
C MET A 151 -11.42 26.12 -16.39
N PHE A 152 -10.48 25.72 -15.54
CA PHE A 152 -10.52 24.41 -14.88
C PHE A 152 -11.61 24.36 -13.81
N ASP A 153 -11.79 25.44 -13.03
CA ASP A 153 -12.89 25.52 -12.06
C ASP A 153 -14.26 25.39 -12.70
N GLN A 154 -14.47 26.06 -13.84
CA GLN A 154 -15.72 25.92 -14.60
C GLN A 154 -15.97 24.47 -15.03
N PHE A 155 -14.91 23.76 -15.42
CA PHE A 155 -15.00 22.34 -15.75
C PHE A 155 -15.34 21.47 -14.52
N TYR A 156 -14.67 21.68 -13.38
CA TYR A 156 -14.95 20.90 -12.17
C TYR A 156 -16.35 21.21 -11.60
N LEU A 157 -16.82 22.44 -11.72
CA LEU A 157 -18.19 22.82 -11.37
C LEU A 157 -19.25 22.16 -12.26
N SER A 158 -18.89 21.81 -13.50
CA SER A 158 -19.79 21.11 -14.43
C SER A 158 -19.90 19.60 -14.17
N ARG A 159 -19.04 19.04 -13.30
CA ARG A 159 -19.02 17.61 -12.96
C ARG A 159 -19.99 17.28 -11.82
N ALA A 160 -20.30 15.98 -11.65
CA ALA A 160 -21.07 15.46 -10.53
C ALA A 160 -20.25 14.37 -9.80
N PRO A 161 -19.88 14.55 -8.52
CA PRO A 161 -20.08 15.76 -7.71
C PRO A 161 -19.27 16.96 -8.26
N SER A 162 -19.80 18.16 -8.06
CA SER A 162 -19.11 19.40 -8.42
C SER A 162 -18.16 19.83 -7.30
N PHE A 163 -17.02 20.39 -7.69
CA PHE A 163 -16.03 20.92 -6.76
C PHE A 163 -15.25 22.07 -7.43
N LEU A 164 -14.45 22.78 -6.63
CA LEU A 164 -13.52 23.80 -7.09
C LEU A 164 -12.09 23.30 -6.93
N SER A 165 -11.18 23.84 -7.74
CA SER A 165 -9.75 23.62 -7.53
C SER A 165 -9.35 24.23 -6.19
N ARG A 166 -8.36 23.63 -5.53
CA ARG A 166 -7.92 24.14 -4.21
C ARG A 166 -7.21 25.50 -4.32
N HIS A 167 -6.55 25.77 -5.45
CA HIS A 167 -5.66 26.92 -5.64
C HIS A 167 -4.60 27.05 -4.53
N ALA A 168 -4.09 25.92 -4.09
CA ALA A 168 -3.07 25.82 -3.05
C ALA A 168 -2.27 24.53 -3.19
N SER A 169 -1.08 24.51 -2.62
CA SER A 169 -0.13 23.38 -2.64
C SER A 169 -0.80 22.03 -2.37
N PHE A 170 -0.48 21.03 -3.19
CA PHE A 170 -0.80 19.61 -2.99
C PHE A 170 -0.46 19.18 -1.58
N GLN A 171 -1.45 18.59 -0.90
CA GLN A 171 -1.30 17.95 0.40
C GLN A 171 -1.06 16.46 0.21
N GLU A 172 -1.77 15.85 -0.74
CA GLU A 172 -1.65 14.45 -1.10
C GLU A 172 -1.41 14.29 -2.61
N THR A 173 -0.73 13.21 -3.00
CA THR A 173 -0.46 12.92 -4.41
C THR A 173 -1.72 12.51 -5.17
N GLU A 174 -2.68 11.90 -4.48
CA GLU A 174 -3.93 11.37 -5.00
C GLU A 174 -4.85 12.45 -5.55
N GLU A 175 -4.66 13.71 -5.13
CA GLU A 175 -5.38 14.85 -5.71
C GLU A 175 -5.14 14.99 -7.21
N LEU A 176 -4.04 14.44 -7.75
CA LEU A 176 -3.82 14.38 -9.20
C LEU A 176 -4.95 13.67 -9.93
N LEU A 177 -5.60 12.68 -9.32
CA LEU A 177 -6.73 11.95 -9.91
C LEU A 177 -7.98 12.81 -10.11
N LEU A 178 -8.06 13.97 -9.44
CA LEU A 178 -9.14 14.93 -9.61
C LEU A 178 -8.93 15.84 -10.82
N LEU A 179 -7.69 15.92 -11.32
CA LEU A 179 -7.33 16.85 -12.36
C LEU A 179 -7.95 16.44 -13.70
N ARG A 180 -8.34 17.46 -14.47
CA ARG A 180 -8.78 17.28 -15.83
C ARG A 180 -7.68 16.60 -16.66
N GLY A 181 -8.05 15.54 -17.39
CA GLY A 181 -7.15 14.77 -18.23
C GLY A 181 -6.38 13.66 -17.50
N MET A 182 -6.29 13.68 -16.17
CA MET A 182 -5.63 12.60 -15.43
C MET A 182 -6.51 11.36 -15.39
N THR A 183 -5.93 10.21 -15.73
CA THR A 183 -6.59 8.90 -15.62
C THR A 183 -5.88 8.02 -14.58
N PRO A 184 -6.56 7.03 -14.00
CA PRO A 184 -5.92 6.05 -13.13
C PRO A 184 -4.74 5.34 -13.81
N ASP A 185 -4.81 5.10 -15.11
CA ASP A 185 -3.76 4.43 -15.88
C ASP A 185 -2.50 5.30 -15.98
N ILE A 186 -2.64 6.62 -16.11
CA ILE A 186 -1.51 7.56 -16.10
C ILE A 186 -0.95 7.71 -14.68
N TYR A 187 -1.80 7.73 -13.66
CA TYR A 187 -1.38 7.94 -12.26
C TYR A 187 -0.70 6.71 -11.64
N TYR A 188 -1.30 5.52 -11.77
CA TYR A 188 -0.76 4.28 -11.22
C TYR A 188 0.23 3.58 -12.15
N GLY A 189 0.27 4.01 -13.42
CA GLY A 189 0.96 3.31 -14.49
C GLY A 189 0.15 2.12 -15.01
N THR A 190 0.38 1.74 -16.26
CA THR A 190 -0.12 0.48 -16.81
C THR A 190 0.93 -0.60 -16.61
N TYR A 191 0.52 -1.82 -16.31
CA TYR A 191 1.42 -2.98 -16.26
C TYR A 191 1.14 -3.87 -17.46
N VAL A 192 2.19 -4.26 -18.18
CA VAL A 192 2.07 -5.31 -19.21
C VAL A 192 2.72 -6.58 -18.68
N GLU A 193 2.06 -7.71 -18.95
CA GLU A 193 2.68 -9.01 -18.73
C GLU A 193 3.80 -9.21 -19.75
N GLU A 194 5.04 -9.11 -19.28
CA GLU A 194 6.21 -9.57 -20.02
C GLU A 194 6.45 -11.05 -19.71
N ALA A 195 6.86 -11.82 -20.73
CA ALA A 195 7.37 -13.15 -20.52
C ALA A 195 8.71 -13.05 -19.77
N GLY A 196 8.72 -13.41 -18.49
CA GLY A 196 9.95 -13.50 -17.71
C GLY A 196 10.94 -14.47 -18.38
N ALA A 197 12.23 -14.24 -18.18
CA ALA A 197 13.30 -15.14 -18.66
C ALA A 197 13.15 -16.60 -18.16
N ASP A 198 12.32 -16.81 -17.13
CA ASP A 198 11.93 -18.09 -16.53
C ASP A 198 10.58 -18.65 -17.07
N GLY A 199 9.98 -18.01 -18.08
CA GLY A 199 8.72 -18.43 -18.71
C GLY A 199 7.46 -18.13 -17.89
N LYS A 200 7.58 -17.38 -16.78
CA LYS A 200 6.44 -16.92 -15.97
C LYS A 200 6.06 -15.49 -16.35
N PRO A 201 4.76 -15.15 -16.41
CA PRO A 201 4.36 -13.77 -16.64
C PRO A 201 4.87 -12.88 -15.50
N ARG A 202 5.57 -11.80 -15.85
CA ARG A 202 6.00 -10.74 -14.94
C ARG A 202 5.28 -9.46 -15.32
N LEU A 203 4.74 -8.77 -14.34
CA LEU A 203 4.18 -7.44 -14.55
C LEU A 203 5.33 -6.44 -14.65
N ALA A 204 5.58 -5.93 -15.86
CA ALA A 204 6.51 -4.83 -16.09
C ALA A 204 5.71 -3.53 -16.29
N PRO A 205 6.17 -2.39 -15.77
CA PRO A 205 5.54 -1.11 -16.06
C PRO A 205 5.62 -0.84 -17.57
N HIS A 206 4.48 -0.54 -18.18
CA HIS A 206 4.41 0.00 -19.54
C HIS A 206 4.92 1.44 -19.47
N VAL A 207 5.97 1.74 -20.22
CA VAL A 207 6.48 3.11 -20.42
C VAL A 207 5.84 3.69 -21.67
#